data_AF-A0A816JMS0-F1
#
_entry.id   AF-A0A816JMS0-F1
#
_cell.length_a   1.000
_cell.length_b   1.000
_cell.length_c   1.000
_cell.angle_alpha   90.00
_cell.angle_beta   90.00
_cell.angle_gamma   90.00
#
_symmetry.space_group_name_H-M   'P 1'
#
loop_
_entity.id
_entity.type
_entity.pdbx_description
1 polymer ?
#
loop_
_entity_poly.entity_id
_entity_poly.type
_entity_poly.pdbx_seq_one_letter_code
_entity_poly.pdbx_strand_id
1 'polypeptide(L)'
;MGDSSAKMLEGFRKEREFMEKVRQCGGFDIEHLMKAKPGRCNFASLEITKDKPAPRYIVLYARLGIHKYNMIQGTNLELHGIEKYNVFRQIPYSIHFVTAVAKDPAAGGSLVTFQTSFYEEVYGVKRLSCFIARPKPGPHEEDNAYNLWVQSDDESDDESEDKSELPEWPGENAFDDKKHYYVVKKSELRENDWIRVYLELAFLVPNSSIRSLDLSKLVITKVAVYTSDEDMALPNEKLNARNAIFYIKYEYCPNENKDHGCKPTRDGVAIVRRKMDKISGDTTLSFQGDCNWRDIFL
;
A
#
# COMPACT_ATOMS: atom_id res chain seq x y z
N MET A 1 35.35 -28.70 -4.77
CA MET A 1 33.95 -28.44 -4.35
C MET A 1 33.84 -27.77 -2.96
N GLY A 2 34.81 -27.89 -2.04
CA GLY A 2 34.72 -27.29 -0.68
C GLY A 2 34.81 -25.76 -0.59
N ASP A 3 35.65 -25.10 -1.39
CA ASP A 3 35.91 -23.65 -1.29
C ASP A 3 34.71 -22.78 -1.75
N SER A 4 33.93 -23.27 -2.73
CA SER A 4 32.72 -22.57 -3.20
C SER A 4 31.59 -22.59 -2.16
N SER A 5 31.45 -23.71 -1.43
CA SER A 5 30.45 -23.87 -0.37
C SER A 5 30.76 -22.98 0.84
N ALA A 6 32.03 -22.91 1.25
CA ALA A 6 32.46 -22.05 2.36
C ALA A 6 32.25 -20.56 2.06
N LYS A 7 32.58 -20.12 0.82
CA LYS A 7 32.33 -18.73 0.37
C LYS A 7 30.85 -18.39 0.31
N MET A 8 30.00 -19.35 -0.05
CA MET A 8 28.55 -19.18 -0.05
C MET A 8 28.00 -19.02 1.37
N LEU A 9 28.41 -19.89 2.30
CA LEU A 9 27.98 -19.86 3.69
C LEU A 9 28.40 -18.55 4.39
N GLU A 10 29.63 -18.09 4.15
CA GLU A 10 30.11 -16.81 4.65
C GLU A 10 29.32 -15.62 4.08
N GLY A 11 28.87 -15.71 2.82
CA GLY A 11 27.97 -14.74 2.21
C GLY A 11 26.64 -14.65 2.95
N PHE A 12 26.00 -15.78 3.25
CA PHE A 12 24.75 -15.83 4.00
C PHE A 12 24.89 -15.29 5.43
N ARG A 13 26.00 -15.60 6.10
CA ARG A 13 26.29 -15.07 7.45
C ARG A 13 26.35 -13.54 7.45
N LYS A 14 27.10 -12.95 6.53
CA LYS A 14 27.20 -11.49 6.39
C LYS A 14 25.86 -10.84 6.04
N GLU A 15 25.06 -11.49 5.20
CA GLU A 15 23.71 -11.02 4.88
C GLU A 15 22.80 -11.02 6.12
N ARG A 16 22.82 -12.09 6.92
CA ARG A 16 22.07 -12.15 8.17
C ARG A 16 22.46 -11.04 9.14
N GLU A 17 23.77 -10.87 9.39
CA GLU A 17 24.29 -9.81 10.27
C GLU A 17 23.92 -8.40 9.78
N PHE A 18 23.92 -8.19 8.46
CA PHE A 18 23.46 -6.94 7.87
C PHE A 18 21.95 -6.73 8.10
N MET A 19 21.14 -7.76 7.84
CA MET A 19 19.69 -7.69 8.01
C MET A 19 19.28 -7.53 9.48
N GLU A 20 20.01 -8.12 10.43
CA GLU A 20 19.81 -7.88 11.87
C GLU A 20 19.98 -6.41 12.23
N LYS A 21 21.01 -5.74 11.69
CA LYS A 21 21.20 -4.29 11.88
C LYS A 21 20.12 -3.46 11.20
N VAL A 22 19.67 -3.87 10.02
CA VAL A 22 18.53 -3.22 9.34
C VAL A 22 17.25 -3.34 10.19
N ARG A 23 17.00 -4.53 10.77
CA ARG A 23 15.87 -4.77 11.68
C ARG A 23 15.97 -3.89 12.93
N GLN A 24 17.18 -3.69 13.46
CA GLN A 24 17.42 -2.77 14.58
C GLN A 24 17.03 -1.31 14.30
N CYS A 25 17.07 -0.90 13.03
CA CYS A 25 16.61 0.42 12.61
C CYS A 25 15.15 0.42 12.10
N GLY A 26 14.40 -0.67 12.31
CA GLY A 26 13.04 -0.83 11.79
C GLY A 26 12.94 -0.85 10.26
N GLY A 27 14.07 -0.99 9.54
CA GLY A 27 14.16 -0.84 8.08
C GLY A 27 14.28 0.61 7.57
N PHE A 28 14.33 1.60 8.46
CA PHE A 28 14.49 3.02 8.14
C PHE A 28 15.90 3.53 8.46
N ASP A 29 16.29 4.69 7.91
CA ASP A 29 17.53 5.40 8.27
C ASP A 29 18.82 4.55 8.22
N ILE A 30 18.92 3.65 7.24
CA ILE A 30 19.99 2.66 7.10
C ILE A 30 21.17 3.11 6.23
N GLU A 31 21.27 4.39 5.86
CA GLU A 31 22.27 4.87 4.89
C GLU A 31 23.71 4.56 5.33
N HIS A 32 23.95 4.61 6.64
CA HIS A 32 25.23 4.26 7.24
C HIS A 32 25.57 2.76 7.08
N LEU A 33 24.56 1.87 7.12
CA LEU A 33 24.73 0.43 6.93
C LEU A 33 25.01 0.07 5.47
N MET A 34 24.44 0.83 4.53
CA MET A 34 24.57 0.55 3.09
C MET A 34 26.02 0.58 2.59
N LYS A 35 26.92 1.27 3.30
CA LYS A 35 28.37 1.28 3.01
C LYS A 35 29.03 -0.10 3.17
N ALA A 36 28.48 -0.93 4.04
CA ALA A 36 28.96 -2.29 4.34
C ALA A 36 28.01 -3.38 3.81
N LYS A 37 27.09 -3.01 2.89
CA LYS A 37 26.09 -3.94 2.35
C LYS A 37 26.77 -5.13 1.66
N PRO A 38 26.45 -6.38 2.06
CA PRO A 38 26.93 -7.57 1.37
C PRO A 38 26.47 -7.59 -0.10
N GLY A 39 27.36 -7.98 -1.03
CA GLY A 39 27.09 -7.90 -2.47
C GLY A 39 25.89 -8.71 -2.97
N ARG A 40 25.45 -9.74 -2.24
CA ARG A 40 24.27 -10.55 -2.57
C ARG A 40 22.98 -10.11 -1.88
N CYS A 41 23.03 -9.13 -0.99
CA CYS A 41 21.85 -8.71 -0.25
C CYS A 41 20.87 -7.97 -1.17
N ASN A 42 19.62 -8.40 -1.18
CA ASN A 42 18.56 -7.83 -2.03
C ASN A 42 17.88 -6.60 -1.39
N PHE A 43 18.66 -5.78 -0.70
CA PHE A 43 18.21 -4.55 -0.04
C PHE A 43 18.68 -3.31 -0.80
N ALA A 44 17.80 -2.36 -1.05
CA ALA A 44 18.11 -1.09 -1.69
C ALA A 44 17.67 0.08 -0.81
N SER A 45 18.42 1.17 -0.87
CA SER A 45 18.09 2.44 -0.21
C SER A 45 18.20 3.55 -1.25
N LEU A 46 17.16 4.37 -1.37
CA LEU A 46 17.04 5.41 -2.39
C LEU A 46 16.56 6.71 -1.76
N GLU A 47 17.31 7.78 -2.02
CA GLU A 47 16.91 9.15 -1.70
C GLU A 47 16.15 9.78 -2.86
N ILE A 48 15.12 10.56 -2.53
CA ILE A 48 14.33 11.32 -3.51
C ILE A 48 14.95 12.69 -3.69
N THR A 49 15.19 13.05 -4.94
CA THR A 49 15.72 14.37 -5.32
C THR A 49 14.82 14.98 -6.38
N LYS A 50 15.00 16.27 -6.66
CA LYS A 50 14.23 16.97 -7.71
C LYS A 50 14.35 16.29 -9.08
N ASP A 51 15.53 15.75 -9.39
CA ASP A 51 15.81 15.09 -10.67
C ASP A 51 15.38 13.62 -10.72
N LYS A 52 15.10 13.02 -9.55
CA LYS A 52 14.67 11.62 -9.40
C LYS A 52 13.47 11.57 -8.47
N PRO A 53 12.26 11.89 -8.98
CA PRO A 53 11.05 11.87 -8.18
C PRO A 53 10.72 10.44 -7.73
N ALA A 54 9.99 10.34 -6.62
CA ALA A 54 9.55 9.05 -6.10
C ALA A 54 8.68 8.30 -7.13
N PRO A 55 8.90 6.98 -7.31
CA PRO A 55 8.00 6.17 -8.10
C PRO A 55 6.56 6.27 -7.58
N ARG A 56 5.58 6.21 -8.50
CA ARG A 56 4.18 6.42 -8.16
C ARG A 56 3.66 5.46 -7.08
N TYR A 57 4.08 4.19 -7.09
CA TYR A 57 3.69 3.22 -6.06
C TYR A 57 4.19 3.59 -4.66
N ILE A 58 5.39 4.18 -4.53
CA ILE A 58 5.93 4.66 -3.25
C ILE A 58 5.08 5.81 -2.70
N VAL A 59 4.63 6.71 -3.58
CA VAL A 59 3.70 7.79 -3.20
C VAL A 59 2.37 7.22 -2.71
N LEU A 60 1.84 6.18 -3.37
CA LEU A 60 0.61 5.51 -2.94
C LEU A 60 0.77 4.81 -1.58
N TYR A 61 1.91 4.16 -1.34
CA TYR A 61 2.23 3.54 -0.06
C TYR A 61 2.27 4.59 1.06
N ALA A 62 2.94 5.72 0.86
CA ALA A 62 2.94 6.82 1.81
C ALA A 62 1.51 7.33 2.14
N ARG A 63 0.68 7.57 1.11
CA ARG A 63 -0.71 8.01 1.32
C ARG A 63 -1.54 6.97 2.06
N LEU A 64 -1.36 5.69 1.74
CA LEU A 64 -2.07 4.60 2.41
C LEU A 64 -1.63 4.47 3.88
N GLY A 65 -0.35 4.61 4.19
CA GLY A 65 0.16 4.60 5.56
C GLY A 65 -0.37 5.78 6.38
N ILE A 66 -0.36 6.99 5.80
CA ILE A 66 -0.97 8.18 6.43
C ILE A 66 -2.47 7.97 6.66
N HIS A 67 -3.19 7.40 5.69
CA HIS A 67 -4.60 7.07 5.84
C HIS A 67 -4.84 6.07 6.99
N LYS A 68 -4.05 4.99 7.09
CA LYS A 68 -4.08 4.04 8.22
C LYS A 68 -3.94 4.80 9.56
N TYR A 69 -2.92 5.65 9.66
CA TYR A 69 -2.68 6.41 10.89
C TYR A 69 -3.83 7.37 11.22
N ASN A 70 -4.33 8.12 10.24
CA ASN A 70 -5.48 9.01 10.40
C ASN A 70 -6.73 8.27 10.89
N MET A 71 -7.00 7.08 10.35
CA MET A 71 -8.12 6.25 10.82
C MET A 71 -7.96 5.79 12.27
N ILE A 72 -6.76 5.38 12.66
CA ILE A 72 -6.51 4.83 14.01
C ILE A 72 -6.47 5.94 15.06
N GLN A 73 -5.84 7.07 14.74
CA GLN A 73 -5.57 8.16 15.69
C GLN A 73 -6.61 9.30 15.62
N GLY A 74 -7.52 9.28 14.65
CA GLY A 74 -8.49 10.37 14.44
C GLY A 74 -7.84 11.67 13.98
N THR A 75 -6.72 11.59 13.25
CA THR A 75 -5.99 12.75 12.72
C THR A 75 -6.34 13.04 11.26
N ASN A 76 -5.83 14.16 10.71
CA ASN A 76 -6.00 14.52 9.30
C ASN A 76 -4.66 14.92 8.66
N LEU A 77 -3.63 14.09 8.84
CA LEU A 77 -2.33 14.30 8.20
C LEU A 77 -2.46 14.17 6.68
N GLU A 78 -1.78 15.06 5.96
CA GLU A 78 -1.78 15.10 4.49
C GLU A 78 -0.37 14.85 3.96
N LEU A 79 -0.23 14.08 2.89
CA LEU A 79 1.10 13.85 2.30
C LEU A 79 1.64 15.15 1.68
N HIS A 80 2.80 15.61 2.14
CA HIS A 80 3.52 16.75 1.58
C HIS A 80 4.60 16.31 0.58
N GLY A 81 5.33 15.22 0.87
CA GLY A 81 6.41 14.75 0.00
C GLY A 81 7.02 13.42 0.43
N ILE A 82 7.88 12.86 -0.40
CA ILE A 82 8.68 11.67 -0.09
C ILE A 82 10.13 12.09 0.05
N GLU A 83 10.79 11.70 1.15
CA GLU A 83 12.21 11.99 1.37
C GLU A 83 13.07 10.87 0.81
N LYS A 84 12.73 9.63 1.17
CA LYS A 84 13.48 8.43 0.81
C LYS A 84 12.64 7.19 0.98
N TYR A 85 13.09 6.11 0.37
CA TYR A 85 12.52 4.80 0.60
C TYR A 85 13.57 3.70 0.49
N ASN A 86 13.35 2.65 1.26
CA ASN A 86 14.16 1.45 1.23
C ASN A 86 13.30 0.28 0.77
N VAL A 87 13.91 -0.67 0.08
CA VAL A 87 13.21 -1.86 -0.44
C VAL A 87 14.05 -3.10 -0.19
N PHE A 88 13.45 -4.07 0.48
CA PHE A 88 13.94 -5.44 0.51
C PHE A 88 13.14 -6.27 -0.50
N ARG A 89 13.82 -7.00 -1.38
CA ARG A 89 13.16 -7.88 -2.37
C ARG A 89 13.56 -9.32 -2.14
N GLN A 90 12.59 -10.16 -1.80
CA GLN A 90 12.80 -11.60 -1.70
C GLN A 90 11.56 -12.31 -2.21
N ILE A 91 11.67 -12.95 -3.38
CA ILE A 91 10.56 -13.72 -3.95
C ILE A 91 10.09 -14.75 -2.92
N PRO A 92 8.78 -14.79 -2.56
CA PRO A 92 7.63 -14.24 -3.29
C PRO A 92 7.13 -12.83 -2.87
N TYR A 93 7.85 -12.09 -2.04
CA TYR A 93 7.42 -10.80 -1.48
C TYR A 93 8.43 -9.66 -1.66
N SER A 94 7.99 -8.44 -1.35
CA SER A 94 8.86 -7.27 -1.20
C SER A 94 8.41 -6.46 0.00
N ILE A 95 9.38 -5.90 0.73
CA ILE A 95 9.10 -5.04 1.87
C ILE A 95 9.62 -3.64 1.55
N HIS A 96 8.74 -2.65 1.65
CA HIS A 96 9.03 -1.26 1.36
C HIS A 96 8.97 -0.45 2.63
N PHE A 97 9.96 0.39 2.87
CA PHE A 97 10.03 1.32 3.99
C PHE A 97 10.06 2.72 3.41
N VAL A 98 9.03 3.51 3.65
CA VAL A 98 8.90 4.86 3.08
C VAL A 98 9.03 5.88 4.18
N THR A 99 9.97 6.82 4.01
CA THR A 99 10.06 8.02 4.84
C THR A 99 9.50 9.19 4.03
N ALA A 100 8.41 9.75 4.52
CA ALA A 100 7.66 10.83 3.91
C ALA A 100 7.64 12.06 4.82
N VAL A 101 7.22 13.18 4.26
CA VAL A 101 6.83 14.37 5.02
C VAL A 101 5.32 14.47 4.96
N ALA A 102 4.67 14.52 6.11
CA ALA A 102 3.26 14.81 6.25
C ALA A 102 3.09 16.25 6.74
N LYS A 103 2.02 16.90 6.30
CA LYS A 103 1.56 18.18 6.81
C LYS A 103 0.41 17.92 7.77
N ASP A 104 0.41 18.60 8.90
CA ASP A 104 -0.70 18.59 9.86
C ASP A 104 -1.51 19.91 9.75
N PRO A 105 -2.67 19.91 9.09
CA PRO A 105 -3.53 21.08 9.02
C PRO A 105 -4.01 21.58 10.39
N ALA A 106 -4.21 20.67 11.36
CA ALA A 106 -4.70 21.04 12.69
C ALA A 106 -3.63 21.79 13.50
N ALA A 107 -2.36 21.49 13.27
CA ALA A 107 -1.21 22.19 13.85
C ALA A 107 -0.69 23.35 12.98
N GLY A 108 -1.58 24.06 12.29
CA GLY A 108 -1.22 25.24 11.48
C GLY A 108 -0.40 24.91 10.23
N GLY A 109 -0.43 23.66 9.76
CA GLY A 109 0.33 23.20 8.61
C GLY A 109 1.77 22.80 8.94
N SER A 110 2.08 22.48 10.20
CA SER A 110 3.40 21.97 10.59
C SER A 110 3.76 20.71 9.83
N LEU A 111 5.04 20.55 9.51
CA LEU A 111 5.55 19.38 8.82
C LEU A 111 6.08 18.36 9.83
N VAL A 112 5.73 17.10 9.62
CA VAL A 112 6.13 15.96 10.45
C VAL A 112 6.74 14.89 9.54
N THR A 113 7.92 14.40 9.89
CA THR A 113 8.48 13.22 9.21
C THR A 113 7.65 12.01 9.58
N PHE A 114 7.19 11.26 8.58
CA PHE A 114 6.29 10.13 8.73
C PHE A 114 6.91 8.88 8.12
N GLN A 115 6.84 7.76 8.83
CA GLN A 115 7.38 6.48 8.42
C GLN A 115 6.27 5.47 8.20
N THR A 116 6.33 4.75 7.08
CA THR A 116 5.44 3.64 6.82
C THR A 116 6.15 2.44 6.22
N SER A 117 5.72 1.23 6.57
CA SER A 117 6.23 -0.01 5.99
C SER A 117 5.12 -0.85 5.38
N PHE A 118 5.46 -1.49 4.27
CA PHE A 118 4.55 -2.31 3.50
C PHE A 118 5.16 -3.64 3.11
N TYR A 119 4.42 -4.71 3.35
CA TYR A 119 4.69 -6.02 2.81
C TYR A 119 3.78 -6.26 1.60
N GLU A 120 4.40 -6.49 0.46
CA GLU A 120 3.75 -6.69 -0.83
C GLU A 120 3.98 -8.13 -1.27
N GLU A 121 2.89 -8.87 -1.46
CA GLU A 121 2.93 -10.20 -2.06
C GLU A 121 2.90 -10.11 -3.59
N VAL A 122 3.87 -10.75 -4.24
CA VAL A 122 4.11 -10.61 -5.68
C VAL A 122 3.35 -11.67 -6.50
N TYR A 123 2.87 -12.76 -5.90
CA TYR A 123 2.12 -13.83 -6.58
C TYR A 123 0.65 -13.95 -6.12
N GLY A 124 -0.27 -14.09 -7.07
CA GLY A 124 -1.68 -14.36 -6.80
C GLY A 124 -2.52 -13.10 -6.55
N VAL A 125 -3.39 -13.16 -5.53
CA VAL A 125 -4.14 -11.98 -5.06
C VAL A 125 -3.15 -10.95 -4.56
N LYS A 126 -3.20 -9.75 -5.14
CA LYS A 126 -2.28 -8.67 -4.79
C LYS A 126 -2.67 -8.15 -3.41
N ARG A 127 -1.88 -8.57 -2.42
CA ARG A 127 -2.02 -8.18 -1.03
C ARG A 127 -0.93 -7.20 -0.66
N LEU A 128 -1.36 -6.15 0.02
CA LEU A 128 -0.50 -5.10 0.52
C LEU A 128 -0.83 -4.89 2.00
N SER A 129 0.09 -5.26 2.87
CA SER A 129 -0.05 -5.16 4.32
C SER A 129 0.77 -4.00 4.84
N CYS A 130 0.12 -3.04 5.50
CA CYS A 130 0.75 -1.90 6.16
C CYS A 130 0.97 -2.23 7.62
N PHE A 131 2.24 -2.33 8.01
CA PHE A 131 2.63 -2.70 9.36
C PHE A 131 2.98 -1.46 10.18
N ILE A 132 3.92 -0.66 9.69
CA ILE A 132 4.31 0.59 10.33
C ILE A 132 3.57 1.74 9.64
N ALA A 133 2.99 2.64 10.43
CA ALA A 133 2.43 3.91 9.98
C ALA A 133 2.42 4.87 11.18
N ARG A 134 3.40 5.77 11.25
CA ARG A 134 3.58 6.66 12.40
C ARG A 134 4.46 7.88 12.06
N PRO A 135 4.35 8.98 12.82
CA PRO A 135 5.43 9.96 12.92
C PRO A 135 6.77 9.29 13.25
N LYS A 136 7.87 9.81 12.72
CA LYS A 136 9.21 9.32 13.02
C LYS A 136 9.49 9.51 14.52
N PRO A 137 9.85 8.44 15.25
CA PRO A 137 10.13 8.54 16.68
C PRO A 137 11.28 9.51 16.99
N GLY A 138 11.18 10.19 18.13
CA GLY A 138 12.28 10.98 18.69
C GLY A 138 13.43 10.09 19.19
N PRO A 139 14.62 10.67 19.49
CA PRO A 139 15.80 9.91 19.94
C PRO A 139 15.63 9.13 21.26
N HIS A 140 14.58 9.43 22.03
CA HIS A 140 14.29 8.83 23.35
C HIS A 140 12.97 8.06 23.38
N GLU A 141 12.28 7.94 22.25
CA GLU A 141 11.04 7.17 22.17
C GLU A 141 11.38 5.72 21.82
N GLU A 142 10.85 4.76 22.58
CA GLU A 142 11.06 3.33 22.31
C GLU A 142 10.50 2.96 20.94
N ASP A 143 11.37 2.49 20.06
CA ASP A 143 10.97 2.03 18.75
C ASP A 143 10.39 0.60 18.84
N ASN A 144 9.06 0.51 18.96
CA ASN A 144 8.33 -0.76 18.92
C ASN A 144 8.30 -1.45 17.53
N ALA A 145 8.99 -0.91 16.51
CA ALA A 145 9.08 -1.53 15.18
C ALA A 145 9.83 -2.88 15.17
N TYR A 146 10.56 -3.18 16.25
CA TYR A 146 11.38 -4.38 16.39
C TYR A 146 10.56 -5.69 16.32
N ASN A 147 9.26 -5.64 16.66
CA ASN A 147 8.43 -6.85 16.82
C ASN A 147 7.87 -7.42 15.50
N LEU A 148 8.09 -6.76 14.36
CA LEU A 148 7.35 -7.06 13.12
C LEU A 148 8.10 -7.96 12.12
N TRP A 149 9.41 -8.12 12.30
CA TRP A 149 10.23 -9.04 11.50
C TRP A 149 10.40 -10.43 12.12
N VAL A 150 9.91 -10.64 13.35
CA VAL A 150 10.13 -11.86 14.14
C VAL A 150 9.06 -12.93 13.87
N GLN A 151 7.90 -12.55 13.31
CA GLN A 151 6.84 -13.52 12.96
C GLN A 151 7.20 -14.45 11.79
N SER A 152 8.34 -14.26 11.11
CA SER A 152 8.74 -15.14 10.00
C SER A 152 9.46 -16.42 10.43
N ASP A 153 9.97 -16.48 11.67
CA ASP A 153 10.89 -17.53 12.11
C ASP A 153 10.29 -18.46 13.19
N ASP A 154 9.08 -18.16 13.69
CA ASP A 154 8.36 -19.05 14.62
C ASP A 154 7.22 -19.76 13.86
N GLU A 155 7.28 -21.10 13.81
CA GLU A 155 6.25 -21.98 13.29
C GLU A 155 5.04 -22.02 14.24
N SER A 156 4.48 -20.86 14.61
CA SER A 156 3.20 -20.80 15.32
C SER A 156 2.07 -20.74 14.29
N ASP A 157 1.53 -21.92 13.97
CA ASP A 157 0.13 -22.09 13.56
C ASP A 157 -0.78 -21.35 14.58
N ASP A 158 -1.82 -20.66 14.07
CA ASP A 158 -2.81 -19.80 14.76
C ASP A 158 -2.33 -18.35 15.07
N GLU A 159 -2.76 -17.28 14.39
CA GLU A 159 -4.10 -16.94 13.89
C GLU A 159 -4.06 -16.47 12.42
N SER A 160 -4.91 -17.09 11.62
CA SER A 160 -5.11 -16.93 10.18
C SER A 160 -4.96 -15.50 9.62
N GLU A 161 -3.92 -15.25 8.82
CA GLU A 161 -4.10 -14.40 7.65
C GLU A 161 -5.24 -15.01 6.83
N ASP A 162 -6.44 -14.46 6.94
CA ASP A 162 -7.58 -14.92 6.16
C ASP A 162 -7.32 -14.59 4.68
N LYS A 163 -6.67 -15.55 4.02
CA LYS A 163 -6.38 -15.65 2.59
C LYS A 163 -7.64 -15.95 1.77
N SER A 164 -8.84 -15.83 2.35
CA SER A 164 -10.10 -15.96 1.61
C SER A 164 -10.05 -15.14 0.33
N GLU A 165 -10.59 -15.73 -0.72
CA GLU A 165 -10.69 -15.09 -2.01
C GLU A 165 -11.47 -13.77 -1.90
N LEU A 166 -11.18 -12.83 -2.79
CA LEU A 166 -12.01 -11.64 -2.90
C LEU A 166 -13.40 -12.07 -3.38
N PRO A 167 -14.48 -11.42 -2.90
CA PRO A 167 -15.81 -11.73 -3.40
C PRO A 167 -15.92 -11.39 -4.88
N GLU A 168 -16.90 -12.00 -5.55
CA GLU A 168 -17.24 -11.63 -6.91
C GLU A 168 -17.84 -10.22 -6.99
N TRP A 169 -17.87 -9.68 -8.21
CA TRP A 169 -18.53 -8.40 -8.48
C TRP A 169 -20.05 -8.54 -8.25
N PRO A 170 -20.69 -7.69 -7.42
CA PRO A 170 -22.07 -7.87 -6.99
C PRO A 170 -23.11 -7.44 -8.03
N GLY A 171 -22.68 -7.05 -9.24
CA GLY A 171 -23.55 -6.52 -10.29
C GLY A 171 -24.00 -5.08 -10.05
N GLU A 172 -24.89 -4.57 -10.91
CA GLU A 172 -25.39 -3.18 -10.81
C GLU A 172 -26.23 -2.91 -9.56
N ASN A 173 -26.90 -3.94 -9.05
CA ASN A 173 -27.84 -3.80 -7.93
C ASN A 173 -27.14 -3.31 -6.65
N ALA A 174 -25.82 -3.50 -6.50
CA ALA A 174 -25.06 -2.98 -5.37
C ALA A 174 -25.11 -1.45 -5.24
N PHE A 175 -25.42 -0.73 -6.32
CA PHE A 175 -25.56 0.73 -6.31
C PHE A 175 -27.00 1.22 -6.02
N ASP A 176 -27.95 0.30 -5.94
CA ASP A 176 -29.36 0.58 -5.66
C ASP A 176 -29.83 -0.05 -4.33
N ASP A 177 -29.22 -1.17 -3.93
CA ASP A 177 -29.50 -1.91 -2.70
C ASP A 177 -28.85 -1.25 -1.48
N LYS A 178 -29.55 -0.23 -0.97
CA LYS A 178 -29.16 0.50 0.25
C LYS A 178 -29.30 -0.32 1.53
N LYS A 179 -29.88 -1.53 1.47
CA LYS A 179 -30.01 -2.40 2.64
C LYS A 179 -28.67 -3.05 2.97
N HIS A 180 -27.98 -3.56 1.95
CA HIS A 180 -26.70 -4.27 2.13
C HIS A 180 -25.48 -3.41 1.83
N TYR A 181 -25.63 -2.38 0.98
CA TYR A 181 -24.51 -1.54 0.55
C TYR A 181 -24.70 -0.08 0.96
N TYR A 182 -23.61 0.56 1.35
CA TYR A 182 -23.54 2.00 1.43
C TYR A 182 -23.00 2.57 0.11
N VAL A 183 -23.83 3.36 -0.58
CA VAL A 183 -23.49 3.99 -1.85
C VAL A 183 -22.93 5.38 -1.58
N VAL A 184 -21.65 5.57 -1.90
CA VAL A 184 -20.91 6.79 -1.58
C VAL A 184 -21.34 7.94 -2.49
N LYS A 185 -21.67 9.09 -1.90
CA LYS A 185 -22.04 10.29 -2.65
C LYS A 185 -20.81 10.94 -3.25
N LYS A 186 -21.01 11.68 -4.35
CA LYS A 186 -19.94 12.43 -5.01
C LYS A 186 -19.27 13.48 -4.12
N SER A 187 -19.99 14.06 -3.16
CA SER A 187 -19.42 14.98 -2.16
C SER A 187 -18.47 14.25 -1.21
N GLU A 188 -18.88 13.07 -0.71
CA GLU A 188 -18.11 12.25 0.22
C GLU A 188 -16.82 11.72 -0.45
N LEU A 189 -16.82 11.46 -1.76
CA LEU A 189 -15.61 11.08 -2.50
C LEU A 189 -14.51 12.16 -2.48
N ARG A 190 -14.87 13.45 -2.35
CA ARG A 190 -13.89 14.54 -2.25
C ARG A 190 -13.27 14.61 -0.87
N GLU A 191 -14.05 14.33 0.15
CA GLU A 191 -13.62 14.29 1.55
C GLU A 191 -12.84 13.01 1.88
N ASN A 192 -13.10 11.93 1.13
CA ASN A 192 -12.48 10.62 1.29
C ASN A 192 -11.56 10.30 0.10
N ASP A 193 -10.56 11.15 -0.12
CA ASP A 193 -9.60 11.02 -1.22
C ASP A 193 -8.81 9.70 -1.19
N TRP A 194 -8.73 9.04 -0.03
CA TRP A 194 -8.15 7.71 0.16
C TRP A 194 -8.88 6.61 -0.63
N ILE A 195 -10.17 6.77 -0.98
CA ILE A 195 -10.87 5.82 -1.88
C ILE A 195 -10.19 5.81 -3.25
N ARG A 196 -9.69 6.97 -3.70
CA ARG A 196 -8.90 7.06 -4.92
C ARG A 196 -7.57 6.31 -4.79
N VAL A 197 -6.94 6.30 -3.61
CA VAL A 197 -5.72 5.51 -3.37
C VAL A 197 -6.01 4.02 -3.54
N TYR A 198 -7.16 3.53 -3.07
CA TYR A 198 -7.57 2.13 -3.23
C TYR A 198 -7.74 1.76 -4.70
N LEU A 199 -8.42 2.61 -5.48
CA LEU A 199 -8.54 2.43 -6.92
C LEU A 199 -7.16 2.48 -7.62
N GLU A 200 -6.34 3.48 -7.31
CA GLU A 200 -5.03 3.65 -7.94
C GLU A 200 -4.12 2.44 -7.68
N LEU A 201 -4.16 1.85 -6.48
CA LEU A 201 -3.46 0.60 -6.17
C LEU A 201 -4.06 -0.59 -6.95
N ALA A 202 -5.38 -0.78 -6.88
CA ALA A 202 -6.07 -1.87 -7.59
C ALA A 202 -5.85 -1.83 -9.10
N PHE A 203 -5.67 -0.63 -9.67
CA PHE A 203 -5.40 -0.41 -11.09
C PHE A 203 -3.92 -0.55 -11.44
N LEU A 204 -3.01 0.01 -10.65
CA LEU A 204 -1.57 0.03 -10.95
C LEU A 204 -1.00 -1.38 -11.03
N VAL A 205 -1.34 -2.25 -10.08
CA VAL A 205 -0.65 -3.53 -9.95
C VAL A 205 -0.98 -4.47 -11.13
N PRO A 206 -2.23 -4.65 -11.61
CA PRO A 206 -2.53 -5.39 -12.85
C PRO A 206 -1.88 -4.81 -14.11
N ASN A 207 -1.65 -3.50 -14.12
CA ASN A 207 -1.15 -2.75 -15.27
C ASN A 207 0.32 -2.32 -15.11
N SER A 208 1.08 -2.96 -14.22
CA SER A 208 2.47 -2.57 -13.91
C SER A 208 3.43 -2.76 -15.09
N SER A 209 3.04 -3.55 -16.10
CA SER A 209 3.75 -3.71 -17.36
C SER A 209 3.55 -2.54 -18.33
N ILE A 210 2.49 -1.74 -18.16
CA ILE A 210 2.19 -0.60 -19.03
C ILE A 210 3.14 0.55 -18.68
N ARG A 211 4.02 0.88 -19.63
CA ARG A 211 4.89 2.06 -19.52
C ARG A 211 4.03 3.33 -19.52
N SER A 212 4.41 4.32 -18.71
CA SER A 212 3.76 5.65 -18.64
C SER A 212 2.26 5.63 -18.30
N LEU A 213 1.84 4.77 -17.35
CA LEU A 213 0.47 4.77 -16.84
C LEU A 213 0.16 6.09 -16.12
N ASP A 214 -0.84 6.83 -16.62
CA ASP A 214 -1.25 8.11 -16.03
C ASP A 214 -2.46 7.91 -15.12
N LEU A 215 -2.20 7.68 -13.84
CA LEU A 215 -3.25 7.48 -12.85
C LEU A 215 -4.17 8.69 -12.70
N SER A 216 -3.75 9.90 -13.12
CA SER A 216 -4.61 11.09 -13.05
C SER A 216 -5.82 10.98 -13.97
N LYS A 217 -5.81 10.04 -14.93
CA LYS A 217 -6.90 9.78 -15.88
C LYS A 217 -7.95 8.82 -15.38
N LEU A 218 -7.78 8.26 -14.18
CA LEU A 218 -8.80 7.47 -13.51
C LEU A 218 -9.89 8.40 -12.95
N VAL A 219 -11.13 8.13 -13.34
CA VAL A 219 -12.33 8.84 -12.87
C VAL A 219 -13.23 7.85 -12.16
N ILE A 220 -13.47 8.05 -10.86
CA ILE A 220 -14.43 7.23 -10.10
C ILE A 220 -15.84 7.66 -10.50
N THR A 221 -16.66 6.70 -10.93
CA THR A 221 -18.04 6.94 -11.37
C THR A 221 -19.05 6.54 -10.30
N LYS A 222 -18.87 5.38 -9.65
CA LYS A 222 -19.71 4.91 -8.53
C LYS A 222 -18.88 4.12 -7.53
N VAL A 223 -19.25 4.19 -6.26
CA VAL A 223 -18.67 3.36 -5.19
C VAL A 223 -19.78 2.81 -4.31
N ALA A 224 -19.76 1.50 -4.10
CA ALA A 224 -20.58 0.80 -3.12
C ALA A 224 -19.66 0.16 -2.08
N VAL A 225 -20.05 0.24 -0.81
CA VAL A 225 -19.28 -0.28 0.32
C VAL A 225 -20.12 -1.30 1.06
N TYR A 226 -19.56 -2.49 1.22
CA TYR A 226 -20.13 -3.56 2.02
C TYR A 226 -19.35 -3.72 3.32
N THR A 227 -20.07 -3.84 4.43
CA THR A 227 -19.53 -4.11 5.75
C THR A 227 -20.37 -5.22 6.37
N SER A 228 -19.72 -6.23 6.98
CA SER A 228 -20.43 -7.29 7.71
C SER A 228 -20.97 -6.83 9.07
N ASP A 229 -20.60 -5.62 9.50
CA ASP A 229 -21.05 -5.02 10.76
C ASP A 229 -22.44 -4.42 10.57
N GLU A 230 -23.47 -5.22 10.81
CA GLU A 230 -24.88 -4.85 10.62
C GLU A 230 -25.35 -3.79 11.63
N ASP A 231 -24.67 -3.64 12.76
CA ASP A 231 -25.04 -2.77 13.89
C ASP A 231 -24.52 -1.31 13.78
N MET A 232 -23.82 -0.96 12.69
CA MET A 232 -23.33 0.41 12.47
C MET A 232 -24.49 1.39 12.22
N ALA A 233 -24.69 2.32 13.16
CA ALA A 233 -25.86 3.19 13.24
C ALA A 233 -25.96 4.24 12.12
N LEU A 234 -24.84 4.78 11.62
CA LEU A 234 -24.86 5.72 10.50
C LEU A 234 -24.22 5.17 9.20
N PRO A 235 -24.82 5.45 8.03
CA PRO A 235 -24.29 5.01 6.75
C PRO A 235 -22.86 5.51 6.44
N ASN A 236 -22.47 6.71 6.89
CA ASN A 236 -21.13 7.26 6.66
C ASN A 236 -20.04 6.62 7.55
N GLU A 237 -20.41 6.09 8.72
CA GLU A 237 -19.49 5.35 9.60
C GLU A 237 -19.01 4.05 8.93
N LYS A 238 -19.82 3.48 8.03
CA LYS A 238 -19.44 2.31 7.21
C LYS A 238 -18.21 2.56 6.34
N LEU A 239 -17.93 3.81 5.93
CA LEU A 239 -16.70 4.15 5.20
C LEU A 239 -15.44 3.98 6.05
N ASN A 240 -15.56 4.19 7.34
CA ASN A 240 -14.46 4.12 8.31
C ASN A 240 -14.42 2.77 9.04
N ALA A 241 -15.29 1.83 8.69
CA ALA A 241 -15.32 0.50 9.28
C ALA A 241 -13.96 -0.21 9.10
N ARG A 242 -13.44 -0.82 10.17
CA ARG A 242 -12.16 -1.55 10.15
C ARG A 242 -12.09 -2.58 9.01
N ASN A 243 -13.17 -3.33 8.86
CA ASN A 243 -13.32 -4.33 7.80
C ASN A 243 -14.40 -3.86 6.82
N ALA A 244 -14.03 -3.71 5.56
CA ALA A 244 -14.94 -3.24 4.52
C ALA A 244 -14.50 -3.74 3.14
N ILE A 245 -15.48 -3.90 2.25
CA ILE A 245 -15.27 -4.24 0.85
C ILE A 245 -15.79 -3.09 -0.01
N PHE A 246 -14.93 -2.57 -0.87
CA PHE A 246 -15.18 -1.46 -1.76
C PHE A 246 -15.33 -1.98 -3.18
N TYR A 247 -16.49 -1.72 -3.77
CA TYR A 247 -16.80 -1.97 -5.16
C TYR A 247 -16.77 -0.66 -5.90
N ILE A 248 -15.73 -0.45 -6.69
CA ILE A 248 -15.44 0.84 -7.34
C ILE A 248 -15.63 0.67 -8.84
N LYS A 249 -16.55 1.44 -9.41
CA LYS A 249 -16.63 1.67 -10.85
C LYS A 249 -15.80 2.88 -11.22
N TYR A 250 -15.07 2.75 -12.32
CA TYR A 250 -14.24 3.83 -12.83
C TYR A 250 -14.20 3.86 -14.36
N GLU A 251 -13.81 5.01 -14.88
CA GLU A 251 -13.43 5.22 -16.26
C GLU A 251 -11.93 5.52 -16.33
N TYR A 252 -11.28 5.07 -17.39
CA TYR A 252 -9.88 5.40 -17.69
C TYR A 252 -9.77 5.91 -19.13
N CYS A 253 -9.27 7.14 -19.27
CA CYS A 253 -9.04 7.79 -20.56
C CYS A 253 -7.53 7.91 -20.83
N PRO A 254 -6.90 6.97 -21.56
CA PRO A 254 -5.50 7.12 -21.92
C PRO A 254 -5.33 8.33 -22.84
N ASN A 255 -4.23 9.08 -22.67
CA ASN A 255 -3.97 10.28 -23.48
C ASN A 255 -4.01 9.99 -24.99
N GLU A 256 -4.34 11.03 -25.76
CA GLU A 256 -4.19 11.06 -27.21
C GLU A 256 -2.74 10.75 -27.56
N ASN A 257 -2.51 9.63 -28.26
CA ASN A 257 -1.25 9.47 -28.98
C ASN A 257 -1.35 10.38 -30.20
N LYS A 258 -0.37 11.30 -30.36
CA LYS A 258 -0.30 12.21 -31.52
C LYS A 258 -0.39 11.48 -32.87
N ASP A 259 -0.02 10.20 -32.90
CA ASP A 259 0.00 9.37 -34.11
C ASP A 259 -1.27 8.51 -34.32
N HIS A 260 -2.14 8.36 -33.31
CA HIS A 260 -3.24 7.37 -33.33
C HIS A 260 -4.61 7.88 -32.84
N GLY A 261 -4.77 9.19 -32.63
CA GLY A 261 -6.04 9.79 -32.20
C GLY A 261 -6.41 9.49 -30.75
N CYS A 262 -7.61 9.93 -30.35
CA CYS A 262 -8.15 9.72 -29.00
C CYS A 262 -8.46 8.23 -28.78
N LYS A 263 -7.77 7.60 -27.83
CA LYS A 263 -8.11 6.24 -27.41
C LYS A 263 -9.45 6.29 -26.66
N PRO A 264 -10.37 5.34 -26.90
CA PRO A 264 -11.68 5.37 -26.27
C PRO A 264 -11.56 5.30 -24.75
N THR A 265 -12.45 6.02 -24.07
CA THR A 265 -12.69 5.86 -22.63
C THR A 265 -13.01 4.41 -22.32
N ARG A 266 -12.41 3.88 -21.25
CA ARG A 266 -12.54 2.49 -20.86
C ARG A 266 -13.20 2.38 -19.49
N ASP A 267 -14.34 1.70 -19.43
CA ASP A 267 -15.02 1.38 -18.18
C ASP A 267 -14.32 0.21 -17.47
N GLY A 268 -14.18 0.31 -16.16
CA GLY A 268 -13.55 -0.72 -15.34
C GLY A 268 -14.18 -0.83 -13.98
N VAL A 269 -13.90 -1.97 -13.33
CA VAL A 269 -14.32 -2.25 -11.96
C VAL A 269 -13.11 -2.67 -11.13
N ALA A 270 -13.13 -2.29 -9.86
CA ALA A 270 -12.15 -2.70 -8.87
C ALA A 270 -12.86 -3.18 -7.60
N ILE A 271 -12.36 -4.29 -7.06
CA ILE A 271 -12.79 -4.84 -5.78
C ILE A 271 -11.61 -4.69 -4.82
N VAL A 272 -11.81 -3.96 -3.73
CA VAL A 272 -10.80 -3.73 -2.71
C VAL A 272 -11.36 -4.11 -1.36
N ARG A 273 -10.75 -5.08 -0.69
CA ARG A 273 -11.08 -5.47 0.67
C ARG A 273 -10.04 -4.91 1.62
N ARG A 274 -10.50 -4.07 2.55
CA ARG A 274 -9.73 -3.62 3.71
C ARG A 274 -10.03 -4.54 4.88
N LYS A 275 -8.96 -5.00 5.54
CA LYS A 275 -9.02 -5.60 6.87
C LYS A 275 -8.09 -4.83 7.78
N MET A 276 -8.55 -4.56 8.99
CA MET A 276 -7.73 -3.93 10.03
C MET A 276 -7.78 -4.79 11.28
N ASP A 277 -6.63 -5.32 11.69
CA ASP A 277 -6.53 -6.14 12.89
C ASP A 277 -6.93 -5.32 14.12
N LYS A 278 -7.63 -5.96 15.06
CA LYS A 278 -8.18 -5.25 16.21
C LYS A 278 -7.13 -4.90 17.26
N ILE A 279 -6.07 -5.69 17.35
CA ILE A 279 -5.05 -5.63 18.39
C ILE A 279 -3.83 -4.86 17.90
N SER A 280 -3.22 -5.29 16.79
CA SER A 280 -2.04 -4.65 16.22
C SER A 280 -2.38 -3.39 15.43
N GLY A 281 -3.62 -3.28 14.94
CA GLY A 281 -4.02 -2.22 14.00
C GLY A 281 -3.47 -2.42 12.59
N ASP A 282 -2.82 -3.55 12.29
CA ASP A 282 -2.29 -3.82 10.97
C ASP A 282 -3.37 -3.81 9.91
N THR A 283 -3.08 -3.16 8.80
CA THR A 283 -4.06 -2.96 7.74
C THR A 283 -3.64 -3.70 6.49
N THR A 284 -4.46 -4.64 6.06
CA THR A 284 -4.24 -5.40 4.83
C THR A 284 -5.26 -4.99 3.78
N LEU A 285 -4.76 -4.60 2.61
CA LEU A 285 -5.58 -4.46 1.41
C LEU A 285 -5.38 -5.67 0.52
N SER A 286 -6.47 -6.40 0.25
CA SER A 286 -6.54 -7.31 -0.89
C SER A 286 -7.28 -6.61 -2.01
N PHE A 287 -6.76 -6.68 -3.23
CA PHE A 287 -7.43 -6.07 -4.36
C PHE A 287 -7.32 -6.87 -5.64
N GLN A 288 -8.39 -6.77 -6.42
CA GLN A 288 -8.49 -7.25 -7.79
C GLN A 288 -8.97 -6.08 -8.65
N GLY A 289 -8.14 -5.70 -9.61
CA GLY A 289 -8.57 -4.86 -10.72
C GLY A 289 -8.84 -5.76 -11.90
N ASP A 290 -10.09 -5.78 -12.38
CA ASP A 290 -10.35 -6.37 -13.68
C ASP A 290 -10.04 -5.31 -14.75
N CYS A 291 -9.22 -5.73 -15.69
CA CYS A 291 -8.78 -4.97 -16.82
C CYS A 291 -8.82 -5.98 -17.95
N ASN A 292 -9.97 -6.10 -18.61
CA ASN A 292 -10.20 -6.91 -19.83
C ASN A 292 -9.36 -6.44 -21.03
N TRP A 293 -8.17 -5.89 -20.79
CA TRP A 293 -7.35 -5.14 -21.74
C TRP A 293 -6.06 -5.89 -22.13
N ARG A 294 -5.84 -7.11 -21.63
CA ARG A 294 -4.65 -7.90 -21.96
C ARG A 294 -4.53 -8.22 -23.45
N ASP A 295 -5.64 -8.18 -24.19
CA ASP A 295 -5.67 -8.51 -25.63
C ASP A 295 -5.52 -7.30 -26.56
N ILE A 296 -5.27 -6.08 -26.06
CA ILE A 296 -5.29 -4.85 -26.89
C ILE A 296 -3.97 -4.05 -26.81
N PHE A 297 -2.91 -4.64 -26.24
CA PHE A 297 -1.58 -4.03 -26.16
C PHE A 297 -0.46 -4.91 -26.74
N LEU A 298 -0.81 -5.97 -27.46
CA LEU A 298 0.10 -6.74 -28.33
C LEU A 298 -0.22 -6.45 -29.80
#